data_AF-A0A1Y0I2F2-F1
#
_entry.id   AF-A0A1Y0I2F2-F1
#
_cell.length_a   1.000
_cell.length_b   1.000
_cell.length_c   1.000
_cell.angle_alpha   90.00
_cell.angle_beta   90.00
_cell.angle_gamma   90.00
#
_symmetry.space_group_name_H-M   'P 1'
#
loop_
_entity.id
_entity.type
_entity.pdbx_description
1 polymer ?
#
loop_
_entity_poly.entity_id
_entity_poly.type
_entity_poly.pdbx_seq_one_letter_code
_entity_poly.pdbx_strand_id
1 'polypeptide(L)'
;MDDDVKAKKRGMLGRLKFSSSAAKAFSFSRGLVPTPTIRLSERQLLARLQKPFPIKKNYLFIFDLTLDNPRLDLHAYSDDQRFLIGLDVLVHLGAGSSEVFQGALDIRTGLAFDNRDGTIALTQPEVYQLIIKGLPEGITEPGRMVINEIVNRTFDHLPVYQLEAETRSGKTLRRMIRDVRVGQGEIIVHLGVNFAGDGDQAGKI
;
A
#
# COMPACT_ATOMS: atom_id res chain seq x y z
N MET A 1 -66.99 63.68 -14.07
CA MET A 1 -66.36 62.69 -13.19
C MET A 1 -64.97 62.43 -13.72
N ASP A 2 -64.15 63.47 -13.68
CA ASP A 2 -63.38 63.89 -12.47
C ASP A 2 -62.16 62.96 -12.39
N ASP A 3 -60.99 63.40 -12.83
CA ASP A 3 -60.08 64.32 -12.11
C ASP A 3 -59.71 63.84 -10.70
N ASP A 4 -58.46 64.16 -10.41
CA ASP A 4 -57.80 64.18 -9.11
C ASP A 4 -57.32 62.83 -8.54
N VAL A 5 -56.02 62.51 -8.59
CA VAL A 5 -54.84 63.28 -8.12
C VAL A 5 -54.96 63.65 -6.64
N LYS A 6 -53.86 63.41 -5.92
CA LYS A 6 -53.49 63.98 -4.61
C LYS A 6 -54.26 63.49 -3.38
N ALA A 7 -53.53 62.73 -2.57
CA ALA A 7 -53.07 63.16 -1.23
C ALA A 7 -52.05 62.09 -0.75
N LYS A 8 -50.90 62.36 -0.11
CA LYS A 8 -50.46 63.53 0.65
C LYS A 8 -48.94 63.43 0.83
N LYS A 9 -48.21 64.47 0.44
CA LYS A 9 -46.83 64.73 0.89
C LYS A 9 -46.83 65.03 2.40
N ARG A 10 -45.81 64.56 3.13
CA ARG A 10 -44.95 65.33 4.06
C ARG A 10 -44.08 64.42 4.92
N GLY A 11 -42.77 64.65 4.93
CA GLY A 11 -41.85 64.06 5.90
C GLY A 11 -40.45 63.84 5.35
N MET A 12 -39.65 64.91 5.31
CA MET A 12 -38.23 64.92 4.94
C MET A 12 -37.38 64.59 6.18
N LEU A 13 -36.18 64.05 5.95
CA LEU A 13 -34.99 63.96 6.82
C LEU A 13 -34.84 62.71 7.71
N GLY A 14 -33.84 61.91 7.36
CA GLY A 14 -33.29 60.85 8.20
C GLY A 14 -32.29 59.99 7.43
N ARG A 15 -31.09 60.53 7.14
CA ARG A 15 -29.95 59.72 6.69
C ARG A 15 -29.51 58.84 7.86
N LEU A 16 -29.46 57.52 7.69
CA LEU A 16 -28.49 56.68 8.40
C LEU A 16 -28.17 55.45 7.53
N LYS A 17 -26.92 55.36 7.07
CA LYS A 17 -26.37 54.17 6.43
C LYS A 17 -26.03 53.18 7.55
N PHE A 18 -26.51 51.95 7.48
CA PHE A 18 -25.83 50.81 8.08
C PHE A 18 -25.88 49.60 7.15
N SER A 19 -24.72 49.36 6.53
CA SER A 19 -24.31 48.08 5.98
C SER A 19 -24.41 47.01 7.08
N SER A 20 -25.05 45.87 6.80
CA SER A 20 -24.71 44.62 7.48
C SER A 20 -25.08 43.42 6.60
N SER A 21 -24.03 42.99 5.89
CA SER A 21 -23.66 41.62 5.54
C SER A 21 -24.67 40.50 5.82
N ALA A 22 -25.05 39.83 4.74
CA ALA A 22 -25.57 38.47 4.76
C ALA A 22 -24.55 37.52 5.38
N ALA A 23 -24.75 37.14 6.64
CA ALA A 23 -24.07 35.99 7.23
C ALA A 23 -24.88 34.72 6.92
N LYS A 24 -24.57 34.08 5.79
CA LYS A 24 -24.88 32.65 5.63
C LYS A 24 -24.00 31.91 6.63
N ALA A 25 -24.62 31.41 7.70
CA ALA A 25 -23.96 30.58 8.70
C ALA A 25 -23.46 29.29 8.03
N PHE A 26 -22.17 29.27 7.69
CA PHE A 26 -21.46 28.05 7.32
C PHE A 26 -21.18 27.29 8.61
N SER A 27 -22.03 26.32 8.95
CA SER A 27 -21.73 25.38 10.02
C SER A 27 -20.51 24.56 9.60
N PHE A 28 -19.35 24.89 10.15
CA PHE A 28 -18.13 24.13 10.01
C PHE A 28 -18.27 22.86 10.85
N SER A 29 -18.82 21.80 10.25
CA SER A 29 -18.64 20.45 10.78
C SER A 29 -17.14 20.21 10.91
N ARG A 30 -16.64 19.99 12.14
CA ARG A 30 -15.23 19.69 12.44
C ARG A 30 -14.69 18.71 11.40
N GLY A 31 -13.80 19.23 10.56
CA GLY A 31 -13.31 18.53 9.39
C GLY A 31 -12.53 17.28 9.78
N LEU A 32 -12.94 16.14 9.22
CA LEU A 32 -11.96 15.18 8.74
C LEU A 32 -11.19 15.91 7.64
N VAL A 33 -9.98 16.40 7.94
CA VAL A 33 -9.04 16.67 6.87
C VAL A 33 -8.69 15.30 6.30
N PRO A 34 -9.08 14.96 5.05
CA PRO A 34 -8.71 13.69 4.46
C PRO A 34 -7.18 13.63 4.47
N THR A 35 -6.65 12.72 5.27
CA THR A 35 -5.20 12.56 5.36
C THR A 35 -4.75 12.03 4.00
N PRO A 36 -3.74 12.63 3.35
CA PRO A 36 -3.35 12.16 2.03
C PRO A 36 -2.95 10.67 2.14
N THR A 37 -3.41 9.85 1.19
CA THR A 37 -3.12 8.41 1.17
C THR A 37 -2.56 8.05 -0.19
N ILE A 38 -1.50 7.25 -0.21
CA ILE A 38 -1.01 6.62 -1.46
C ILE A 38 -1.65 5.24 -1.53
N ARG A 39 -2.27 4.95 -2.67
CA ARG A 39 -2.87 3.65 -2.94
C ARG A 39 -2.01 2.89 -3.93
N LEU A 40 -1.56 1.71 -3.51
CA LEU A 40 -0.82 0.77 -4.31
C LEU A 40 -1.79 -0.32 -4.76
N SER A 41 -2.02 -0.40 -6.06
CA SER A 41 -2.88 -1.43 -6.64
C SER A 41 -2.18 -2.79 -6.64
N GLU A 42 -2.97 -3.86 -6.53
CA GLU A 42 -2.50 -5.24 -6.69
C GLU A 42 -1.67 -5.44 -7.97
N ARG A 43 -2.09 -4.85 -9.09
CA ARG A 43 -1.38 -4.97 -10.38
C ARG A 43 0.04 -4.39 -10.32
N GLN A 44 0.23 -3.27 -9.61
CA GLN A 44 1.55 -2.65 -9.45
C GLN A 44 2.46 -3.50 -8.55
N LEU A 45 1.88 -4.05 -7.47
CA LEU A 45 2.61 -4.96 -6.58
C LEU A 45 3.03 -6.22 -7.35
N LEU A 46 2.10 -6.85 -8.07
CA LEU A 46 2.36 -8.03 -8.86
C LEU A 46 3.45 -7.82 -9.92
N ALA A 47 3.44 -6.68 -10.63
CA ALA A 47 4.48 -6.36 -11.61
C ALA A 47 5.88 -6.25 -11.00
N ARG A 48 5.99 -5.91 -9.72
CA ARG A 48 7.26 -5.88 -8.97
C ARG A 48 7.65 -7.27 -8.49
N LEU A 49 6.68 -8.04 -8.01
CA LEU A 49 6.86 -9.43 -7.58
C LEU A 49 7.27 -10.37 -8.72
N GLN A 50 6.89 -10.07 -9.96
CA GLN A 50 7.24 -10.88 -11.15
C GLN A 50 8.71 -10.76 -11.57
N LYS A 51 9.42 -9.71 -11.16
CA LYS A 51 10.81 -9.47 -11.60
C LYS A 51 11.82 -10.59 -11.28
N PRO A 52 11.82 -11.20 -10.07
CA PRO A 52 12.74 -12.30 -9.77
C PRO A 52 12.37 -13.64 -10.43
N PHE A 53 11.23 -13.74 -11.11
CA PHE A 53 10.73 -14.99 -11.68
C PHE A 53 11.18 -15.20 -13.13
N PRO A 54 11.34 -16.47 -13.57
CA PRO A 54 11.26 -17.69 -12.76
C PRO A 54 12.48 -17.88 -11.84
N ILE A 55 12.26 -18.35 -10.61
CA ILE A 55 13.35 -18.65 -9.67
C ILE A 55 13.73 -20.11 -9.84
N LYS A 56 15.00 -20.38 -10.18
CA LYS A 56 15.51 -21.74 -10.37
C LYS A 56 16.62 -22.04 -9.37
N LYS A 57 16.56 -23.22 -8.74
CA LYS A 57 17.57 -23.68 -7.79
C LYS A 57 17.87 -25.16 -8.01
N ASN A 58 19.14 -25.46 -8.28
CA ASN A 58 19.64 -26.82 -8.26
C ASN A 58 20.12 -27.17 -6.85
N TYR A 59 19.71 -28.34 -6.34
CA TYR A 59 20.17 -28.88 -5.06
C TYR A 59 21.05 -30.11 -5.31
N LEU A 60 22.37 -29.91 -5.23
CA LEU A 60 23.39 -30.96 -5.23
C LEU A 60 23.25 -32.00 -6.36
N PHE A 61 22.75 -31.61 -7.53
CA PHE A 61 22.41 -32.52 -8.64
C PHE A 61 21.33 -33.57 -8.34
N ILE A 62 20.67 -33.48 -7.18
CA ILE A 62 19.60 -34.40 -6.76
C ILE A 62 18.27 -33.96 -7.36
N PHE A 63 17.98 -32.67 -7.32
CA PHE A 63 16.79 -32.11 -7.94
C PHE A 63 16.98 -30.65 -8.36
N ASP A 64 16.19 -30.24 -9.34
CA ASP A 64 15.99 -28.85 -9.72
C ASP A 64 14.61 -28.39 -9.27
N LEU A 65 14.58 -27.27 -8.56
CA LEU A 65 13.37 -26.60 -8.11
C LEU A 65 13.16 -25.34 -8.95
N THR A 66 11.96 -25.17 -9.48
CA THR A 66 11.52 -23.93 -10.12
C THR A 66 10.29 -23.40 -9.39
N LEU A 67 10.33 -22.12 -9.01
CA LEU A 67 9.17 -21.37 -8.58
C LEU A 67 8.78 -20.42 -9.71
N ASP A 68 7.50 -20.41 -10.08
CA ASP A 68 7.00 -19.58 -11.18
C ASP A 68 5.57 -19.09 -10.94
N ASN A 69 5.10 -18.24 -11.86
CA ASN A 69 3.73 -17.75 -11.94
C ASN A 69 3.22 -17.15 -10.62
N PRO A 70 3.86 -16.06 -10.13
CA PRO A 70 3.44 -15.44 -8.90
C PRO A 70 2.04 -14.88 -9.01
N ARG A 71 1.24 -15.12 -7.98
CA ARG A 71 -0.13 -14.64 -7.79
C ARG A 71 -0.23 -13.94 -6.45
N LEU A 72 -1.02 -12.89 -6.38
CA LEU A 72 -1.24 -12.12 -5.16
C LEU A 72 -2.67 -12.36 -4.67
N ASP A 73 -2.82 -12.51 -3.36
CA ASP A 73 -4.13 -12.48 -2.71
C ASP A 73 -4.06 -11.56 -1.49
N LEU A 74 -4.53 -10.33 -1.68
CA LEU A 74 -4.63 -9.30 -0.64
C LEU A 74 -5.88 -9.46 0.25
N HIS A 75 -6.79 -10.37 -0.07
CA HIS A 75 -8.05 -10.57 0.64
C HIS A 75 -7.97 -11.65 1.71
N ALA A 76 -6.98 -12.54 1.62
CA ALA A 76 -6.87 -13.71 2.49
C ALA A 76 -6.72 -13.38 3.99
N TYR A 77 -6.17 -12.21 4.38
CA TYR A 77 -5.91 -11.89 5.79
C TYR A 77 -6.08 -10.38 6.08
N SER A 78 -7.25 -9.99 6.59
CA SER A 78 -7.55 -8.59 6.90
C SER A 78 -7.14 -8.17 8.33
N ASP A 79 -6.95 -9.13 9.24
CA ASP A 79 -6.79 -8.85 10.67
C ASP A 79 -5.34 -8.56 11.08
N ASP A 80 -4.35 -9.20 10.43
CA ASP A 80 -2.92 -9.10 10.78
C ASP A 80 -2.09 -8.24 9.80
N GLN A 81 -2.72 -7.52 8.87
CA GLN A 81 -2.03 -6.76 7.80
C GLN A 81 -1.05 -7.59 6.95
N ARG A 82 -1.27 -8.91 6.89
CA ARG A 82 -0.50 -9.84 6.05
C ARG A 82 -1.34 -10.25 4.84
N PHE A 83 -0.72 -10.84 3.84
CA PHE A 83 -1.39 -11.35 2.64
C PHE A 83 -0.65 -12.56 2.09
N LEU A 84 -1.23 -13.20 1.06
CA LEU A 84 -0.60 -14.35 0.40
C LEU A 84 0.04 -13.99 -0.94
N ILE A 85 1.17 -14.63 -1.19
CA ILE A 85 1.77 -14.77 -2.50
C ILE A 85 1.75 -16.25 -2.85
N GLY A 86 0.96 -16.61 -3.86
CA GLY A 86 0.88 -17.98 -4.37
C GLY A 86 1.85 -18.19 -5.53
N LEU A 87 2.53 -19.32 -5.57
CA LEU A 87 3.52 -19.70 -6.58
C LEU A 87 3.23 -21.12 -7.08
N ASP A 88 3.55 -21.37 -8.36
CA ASP A 88 3.64 -22.72 -8.89
C ASP A 88 5.03 -23.28 -8.59
N VAL A 89 5.08 -24.55 -8.20
CA VAL A 89 6.31 -25.26 -7.85
C VAL A 89 6.51 -26.40 -8.84
N LEU A 90 7.70 -26.45 -9.44
CA LEU A 90 8.14 -27.57 -10.28
C LEU A 90 9.39 -28.19 -9.67
N VAL A 91 9.41 -29.51 -9.53
CA VAL A 91 10.57 -30.27 -9.06
C VAL A 91 10.95 -31.31 -10.11
N HIS A 92 12.17 -31.24 -10.63
CA HIS A 92 12.73 -32.23 -11.55
C HIS A 92 13.79 -33.03 -10.80
N LEU A 93 13.77 -34.35 -10.89
CA LEU A 93 14.75 -35.19 -10.19
C LEU A 93 15.98 -35.46 -11.06
N GLY A 94 17.16 -35.05 -10.59
CA GLY A 94 18.46 -35.45 -11.11
C GLY A 94 18.74 -35.12 -12.59
N ALA A 95 20.03 -35.15 -12.95
CA ALA A 95 20.43 -35.08 -14.35
C ALA A 95 20.13 -36.43 -15.05
N GLY A 96 18.90 -36.63 -15.52
CA GLY A 96 18.52 -37.81 -16.31
C GLY A 96 17.12 -38.37 -16.05
N SER A 97 16.42 -37.97 -14.98
CA SER A 97 15.01 -38.33 -14.84
C SER A 97 14.15 -37.42 -15.71
N SER A 98 13.12 -38.01 -16.31
CA SER A 98 12.03 -37.24 -16.94
C SER A 98 10.87 -36.99 -15.97
N GLU A 99 10.99 -37.44 -14.72
CA GLU A 99 9.97 -37.21 -13.70
C GLU A 99 9.96 -35.74 -13.26
N VAL A 100 8.79 -35.13 -13.41
CA VAL A 100 8.52 -33.75 -13.00
C VAL A 100 7.33 -33.77 -12.06
N PHE A 101 7.53 -33.23 -10.86
CA PHE A 101 6.50 -33.06 -9.86
C PHE A 101 6.03 -31.62 -9.84
N GLN A 102 4.71 -31.45 -9.78
CA GLN A 102 4.08 -30.14 -9.76
C GLN A 102 3.43 -29.91 -8.39
N GLY A 103 3.44 -28.65 -7.97
CA GLY A 103 2.91 -28.24 -6.70
C GLY A 103 2.54 -26.77 -6.66
N ALA A 104 2.08 -26.36 -5.49
CA ALA A 104 1.76 -24.98 -5.17
C ALA A 104 2.39 -24.61 -3.83
N LEU A 105 2.83 -23.36 -3.74
CA LEU A 105 3.41 -22.76 -2.56
C LEU A 105 2.69 -21.45 -2.27
N ASP A 106 2.12 -21.33 -1.07
CA ASP A 106 1.58 -20.07 -0.56
C ASP A 106 2.54 -19.52 0.50
N ILE A 107 2.95 -18.28 0.29
CA ILE A 107 3.81 -17.52 1.20
C ILE A 107 2.94 -16.48 1.88
N ARG A 108 2.93 -16.46 3.22
CA ARG A 108 2.32 -15.37 3.98
C ARG A 108 3.37 -14.32 4.29
N THR A 109 3.06 -13.06 4.02
CA THR A 109 4.01 -11.94 4.22
C THR A 109 3.26 -10.66 4.58
N GLY A 110 3.98 -9.71 5.19
CA GLY A 110 3.47 -8.38 5.49
C GLY A 110 4.19 -7.28 4.71
N LEU A 111 3.93 -6.03 5.07
CA LEU A 111 4.63 -4.86 4.54
C LEU A 111 5.24 -4.07 5.67
N ALA A 112 6.46 -3.59 5.45
CA ALA A 112 7.10 -2.61 6.31
C ALA A 112 7.52 -1.40 5.48
N PHE A 113 7.41 -0.22 6.11
CA PHE A 113 7.94 1.01 5.56
C PHE A 113 9.30 1.32 6.19
N ASP A 114 10.33 1.50 5.37
CA ASP A 114 11.63 2.04 5.78
C ASP A 114 11.64 3.56 5.57
N ASN A 115 11.67 4.30 6.68
CA ASN A 115 11.70 5.75 6.69
C ASN A 115 13.00 6.34 6.13
N ARG A 116 14.11 5.58 6.13
CA ARG A 116 15.44 6.08 5.75
C ARG A 116 15.53 6.33 4.26
N ASP A 117 15.06 5.38 3.48
CA ASP A 117 15.08 5.42 2.03
C ASP A 117 13.69 5.67 1.42
N GLY A 118 12.61 5.54 2.20
CA GLY A 118 11.25 5.74 1.73
C GLY A 118 10.72 4.56 0.93
N THR A 119 11.10 3.35 1.34
CA THR A 119 10.78 2.09 0.66
C THR A 119 9.68 1.35 1.41
N ILE A 120 8.72 0.80 0.68
CA ILE A 120 7.83 -0.23 1.19
C ILE A 120 8.36 -1.56 0.70
N ALA A 121 8.67 -2.45 1.63
CA ALA A 121 9.22 -3.77 1.36
C ALA A 121 8.36 -4.86 2.00
N LEU A 122 8.43 -6.05 1.41
CA LEU A 122 7.92 -7.25 2.06
C LEU A 122 8.69 -7.51 3.36
N THR A 123 8.01 -8.06 4.37
CA THR A 123 8.62 -8.39 5.65
C THR A 123 8.05 -9.67 6.22
N GLN A 124 8.90 -10.42 6.93
CA GLN A 124 8.53 -11.65 7.61
C GLN A 124 7.84 -12.64 6.66
N PRO A 125 8.46 -12.99 5.52
CA PRO A 125 7.89 -14.02 4.66
C PRO A 125 7.94 -15.38 5.38
N GLU A 126 6.84 -16.12 5.32
CA GLU A 126 6.77 -17.47 5.86
C GLU A 126 6.10 -18.40 4.84
N VAL A 127 6.58 -19.64 4.73
CA VAL A 127 5.88 -20.68 4.00
C VAL A 127 4.61 -21.02 4.76
N TYR A 128 3.46 -20.64 4.20
CA TYR A 128 2.16 -20.92 4.81
C TYR A 128 1.66 -22.30 4.42
N GLN A 129 1.70 -22.62 3.13
CA GLN A 129 1.30 -23.92 2.62
C GLN A 129 2.22 -24.35 1.49
N LEU A 130 2.61 -25.63 1.49
CA LEU A 130 3.38 -26.24 0.42
C LEU A 130 2.78 -27.61 0.11
N ILE A 131 2.34 -27.80 -1.12
CA ILE A 131 1.76 -29.05 -1.60
C ILE A 131 2.49 -29.44 -2.88
N ILE A 132 3.17 -30.59 -2.88
CA ILE A 132 3.77 -31.17 -4.08
C ILE A 132 3.31 -32.62 -4.13
N LYS A 133 2.55 -32.99 -5.17
CA LYS A 133 1.94 -34.33 -5.25
C LYS A 133 2.95 -35.35 -5.76
N GLY A 134 2.99 -36.52 -5.11
CA GLY A 134 3.80 -37.66 -5.56
C GLY A 134 5.30 -37.52 -5.32
N LEU A 135 5.76 -36.46 -4.64
CA LEU A 135 7.17 -36.27 -4.35
C LEU A 135 7.68 -37.41 -3.45
N PRO A 136 8.82 -38.06 -3.78
CA PRO A 136 9.39 -39.09 -2.94
C PRO A 136 9.72 -38.57 -1.53
N GLU A 137 9.51 -39.40 -0.50
CA GLU A 137 9.73 -39.02 0.90
C GLU A 137 11.18 -38.51 1.14
N GLY A 138 12.17 -39.14 0.50
CA GLY A 138 13.58 -38.75 0.62
C GLY A 138 13.92 -37.34 0.09
N ILE A 139 13.05 -36.75 -0.73
CA ILE A 139 13.24 -35.39 -1.31
C ILE A 139 12.35 -34.35 -0.63
N THR A 140 11.31 -34.78 0.09
CA THR A 140 10.31 -33.86 0.66
C THR A 140 10.92 -32.89 1.66
N GLU A 141 11.69 -33.38 2.63
CA GLU A 141 12.33 -32.52 3.64
C GLU A 141 13.45 -31.63 3.06
N PRO A 142 14.41 -32.15 2.27
CA PRO A 142 15.38 -31.30 1.58
C PRO A 142 14.72 -30.24 0.70
N GLY A 143 13.67 -30.60 -0.05
CA GLY A 143 12.90 -29.67 -0.87
C GLY A 143 12.28 -28.54 -0.06
N ARG A 144 11.69 -28.86 1.10
CA ARG A 144 11.14 -27.86 2.03
C ARG A 144 12.22 -26.91 2.57
N MET A 145 13.40 -27.42 2.93
CA MET A 145 14.51 -26.58 3.40
C MET A 145 14.99 -25.62 2.31
N VAL A 146 15.15 -26.11 1.09
CA VAL A 146 15.54 -25.28 -0.07
C VAL A 146 14.48 -24.21 -0.36
N ILE A 147 13.19 -24.57 -0.31
CA ILE A 147 12.09 -23.61 -0.47
C ILE A 147 12.14 -22.54 0.62
N ASN A 148 12.28 -22.91 1.89
CA ASN A 148 12.37 -21.95 2.99
C ASN A 148 13.54 -20.99 2.82
N GLU A 149 14.69 -21.49 2.37
CA GLU A 149 15.86 -20.65 2.07
C GLU A 149 15.57 -19.66 0.93
N ILE A 150 14.95 -20.12 -0.16
CA ILE A 150 14.58 -19.25 -1.29
C ILE A 150 13.59 -18.18 -0.82
N VAL A 151 12.56 -18.58 -0.08
CA VAL A 151 11.53 -17.65 0.44
C VAL A 151 12.19 -16.56 1.28
N ASN A 152 13.02 -16.92 2.25
CA ASN A 152 13.70 -15.96 3.10
C ASN A 152 14.66 -15.07 2.30
N ARG A 153 15.46 -15.61 1.39
CA ARG A 153 16.45 -14.81 0.65
C ARG A 153 15.82 -13.89 -0.39
N THR A 154 14.72 -14.30 -1.02
CA THR A 154 14.12 -13.58 -2.15
C THR A 154 13.03 -12.61 -1.70
N PHE A 155 12.22 -13.00 -0.71
CA PHE A 155 11.06 -12.21 -0.30
C PHE A 155 11.32 -11.35 0.93
N ASP A 156 12.32 -11.69 1.75
CA ASP A 156 12.63 -10.84 2.89
C ASP A 156 13.24 -9.53 2.41
N HIS A 157 12.68 -8.40 2.87
CA HIS A 157 13.06 -7.06 2.45
C HIS A 157 12.95 -6.78 0.94
N LEU A 158 12.17 -7.57 0.18
CA LEU A 158 11.95 -7.31 -1.24
C LEU A 158 11.22 -5.96 -1.44
N PRO A 159 11.84 -4.95 -2.08
CA PRO A 159 11.21 -3.65 -2.26
C PRO A 159 10.09 -3.74 -3.29
N VAL A 160 8.88 -3.43 -2.85
CA VAL A 160 7.69 -3.45 -3.71
C VAL A 160 7.28 -2.05 -4.16
N TYR A 161 7.68 -1.02 -3.41
CA TYR A 161 7.47 0.36 -3.80
C TYR A 161 8.54 1.28 -3.23
N GLN A 162 8.89 2.32 -3.99
CA GLN A 162 9.81 3.37 -3.58
C GLN A 162 9.12 4.70 -3.79
N LEU A 163 9.05 5.53 -2.75
CA LEU A 163 8.62 6.92 -2.92
C LEU A 163 9.71 7.69 -3.65
N GLU A 164 9.40 8.27 -4.79
CA GLU A 164 10.37 9.10 -5.51
C GLU A 164 10.78 10.32 -4.66
N ALA A 165 12.08 10.47 -4.37
CA ALA A 165 12.63 11.54 -3.53
C ALA A 165 12.94 12.83 -4.31
N GLU A 166 12.92 12.77 -5.64
CA GLU A 166 13.50 13.77 -6.54
C GLU A 166 12.64 15.05 -6.64
N THR A 167 11.35 14.98 -6.25
CA THR A 167 10.49 16.16 -6.15
C THR A 167 10.51 16.73 -4.73
N ARG A 168 10.42 18.06 -4.58
CA ARG A 168 10.25 18.72 -3.27
C ARG A 168 9.07 18.12 -2.46
N SER A 169 8.05 17.62 -3.15
CA SER A 169 6.91 16.92 -2.57
C SER A 169 7.27 15.54 -2.01
N GLY A 170 8.14 14.77 -2.67
CA GLY A 170 8.53 13.42 -2.26
C GLY A 170 9.25 13.34 -0.91
N LYS A 171 10.18 14.27 -0.63
CA LYS A 171 10.88 14.35 0.67
C LYS A 171 9.93 14.65 1.84
N THR A 172 8.94 15.50 1.60
CA THR A 172 7.91 15.84 2.58
C THR A 172 6.97 14.66 2.82
N LEU A 173 6.55 13.96 1.76
CA LEU A 173 5.70 12.78 1.85
C LEU A 173 6.37 11.63 2.62
N ARG A 174 7.67 11.37 2.41
CA ARG A 174 8.42 10.35 3.15
C ARG A 174 8.39 10.57 4.66
N ARG A 175 8.54 11.82 5.11
CA ARG A 175 8.47 12.19 6.55
C ARG A 175 7.07 12.10 7.13
N MET A 176 6.05 12.04 6.27
CA MET A 176 4.66 12.01 6.67
C MET A 176 4.12 10.58 6.77
N ILE A 177 4.78 9.55 6.23
CA ILE A 177 4.22 8.20 6.33
C ILE A 177 4.20 7.75 7.79
N ARG A 178 2.99 7.41 8.25
CA ARG A 178 2.76 6.90 9.61
C ARG A 178 2.54 5.40 9.62
N ASP A 179 1.86 4.89 8.60
CA ASP A 179 1.42 3.49 8.59
C ASP A 179 1.20 2.99 7.16
N VAL A 180 1.38 1.67 6.97
CA VAL A 180 1.06 0.96 5.73
C VAL A 180 0.06 -0.13 6.10
N ARG A 181 -1.12 -0.09 5.48
CA ARG A 181 -2.19 -1.06 5.73
C ARG A 181 -2.52 -1.83 4.48
N VAL A 182 -2.84 -3.10 4.65
CA VAL A 182 -3.49 -3.91 3.62
C VAL A 182 -5.00 -3.69 3.78
N GLY A 183 -5.65 -3.21 2.72
CA GLY A 183 -7.10 -3.05 2.64
C GLY A 183 -7.72 -4.06 1.67
N GLN A 184 -9.00 -3.90 1.34
CA GLN A 184 -9.72 -4.78 0.40
C GLN A 184 -9.17 -4.68 -1.03
N GLY A 185 -8.10 -5.41 -1.34
CA GLY A 185 -7.50 -5.47 -2.68
C GLY A 185 -6.51 -4.34 -3.01
N GLU A 186 -6.18 -3.50 -2.03
CA GLU A 186 -5.24 -2.39 -2.19
C GLU A 186 -4.36 -2.25 -0.96
N ILE A 187 -3.12 -1.78 -1.16
CA ILE A 187 -2.26 -1.33 -0.08
C ILE A 187 -2.47 0.17 0.10
N ILE A 188 -2.89 0.56 1.30
CA ILE A 188 -3.18 1.94 1.69
C ILE A 188 -2.04 2.44 2.58
N VAL A 189 -1.28 3.39 2.06
CA VAL A 189 -0.22 4.09 2.81
C VAL A 189 -0.84 5.34 3.43
N HIS A 190 -0.92 5.39 4.76
CA HIS A 190 -1.41 6.54 5.49
C HIS A 190 -0.29 7.54 5.73
N LEU A 191 -0.46 8.75 5.20
CA LEU A 191 0.39 9.87 5.52
C LEU A 191 -0.08 10.51 6.84
N GLY A 192 0.71 11.42 7.36
CA GLY A 192 0.58 12.00 8.67
C GLY A 192 1.21 13.37 8.61
N VAL A 193 0.36 14.38 8.70
CA VAL A 193 0.80 15.76 8.77
C VAL A 193 1.43 16.00 10.15
N ASN A 194 2.76 15.92 10.23
CA ASN A 194 3.46 16.67 11.26
C ASN A 194 3.52 18.11 10.73
N PHE A 195 2.58 18.96 11.17
CA PHE A 195 2.80 20.39 11.14
C PHE A 195 3.94 20.65 12.13
N ALA A 196 5.20 20.53 11.65
CA ALA A 196 6.31 21.15 12.33
C ALA A 196 5.94 22.63 12.41
N GLY A 197 5.75 23.11 13.64
CA GLY A 197 5.29 24.45 13.90
C GLY A 197 6.16 25.45 13.18
N ASP A 198 5.59 26.11 12.19
CA ASP A 198 5.97 27.47 11.84
C ASP A 198 5.38 28.34 12.95
N GLY A 199 6.01 28.23 14.12
CA GLY A 199 5.87 29.18 15.22
C GLY A 199 6.56 30.44 14.76
N ASP A 200 5.85 31.17 13.91
CA ASP A 200 6.08 32.56 13.56
C ASP A 200 6.48 33.31 14.83
N GLN A 201 7.75 33.68 14.89
CA GLN A 201 8.29 34.69 15.80
C GLN A 201 7.75 36.06 15.35
N ALA A 202 6.43 36.22 15.37
CA ALA A 202 5.74 37.49 15.33
C ALA A 202 5.49 37.93 16.77
N GLY A 203 6.51 38.54 17.37
CA GLY A 203 6.47 39.02 18.75
C GLY A 203 7.61 39.95 19.11
N LYS A 204 7.98 40.88 18.22
CA LYS A 204 8.60 42.15 18.66
C LYS A 204 7.49 43.07 19.14
N ILE A 205 7.46 43.38 20.45
CA ILE A 205 7.56 44.76 20.96
C ILE A 205 8.25 44.68 22.33
#